data_AF-A0AAW0KHM5-F1
#
_entry.id   AF-A0AAW0KHM5-F1
#
_cell.length_a   1.000
_cell.length_b   1.000
_cell.length_c   1.000
_cell.angle_alpha   90.00
_cell.angle_beta   90.00
_cell.angle_gamma   90.00
#
_symmetry.space_group_name_H-M   'P 1'
#
loop_
_entity.id
_entity.type
_entity.pdbx_description
1 polymer ?
#
loop_
_entity_poly.entity_id
_entity_poly.type
_entity_poly.pdbx_seq_one_letter_code
_entity_poly.pdbx_strand_id
1 'polypeptide(L)'
;MTFLWLAYHNCLSTKAHLVTQHILSDDSCPLCHSNQETTIHILQDCLVIPPIWNDLANHNLPLSFLTSNLPDWLKLMAISSSITLGLPHIL
;
A
#
# COMPACT_ATOMS: atom_id res chain seq x y z
N MET A 1 6.00 -5.09 12.80
CA MET A 1 4.60 -4.80 12.42
C MET A 1 4.26 -3.34 12.73
N THR A 2 4.90 -2.38 12.06
CA THR A 2 4.67 -0.94 12.29
C THR A 2 4.04 -0.26 11.06
N PHE A 3 4.42 -0.72 9.87
CA PHE A 3 3.95 -0.16 8.59
C PHE A 3 2.42 -0.27 8.39
N LEU A 4 1.85 -1.49 8.52
CA LEU A 4 0.39 -1.69 8.38
C LEU A 4 -0.42 -0.90 9.41
N TRP A 5 0.09 -0.77 10.64
CA TRP A 5 -0.56 0.00 11.69
C TRP A 5 -0.60 1.49 11.35
N LEU A 6 0.53 2.05 10.91
CA LEU A 6 0.59 3.45 10.48
C LEU A 6 -0.30 3.70 9.26
N ALA A 7 -0.36 2.76 8.30
CA ALA A 7 -1.27 2.83 7.16
C ALA A 7 -2.74 2.84 7.61
N TYR A 8 -3.12 1.96 8.54
CA TYR A 8 -4.48 1.87 9.07
C TYR A 8 -4.95 3.17 9.71
N HIS A 9 -4.06 3.82 10.47
CA HIS A 9 -4.35 5.08 11.14
C HIS A 9 -4.12 6.32 10.26
N ASN A 10 -3.83 6.16 8.95
CA ASN A 10 -3.43 7.26 8.06
C ASN A 10 -2.28 8.11 8.63
N CYS A 11 -1.37 7.47 9.37
CA CYS A 11 -0.19 8.09 9.97
C CYS A 11 1.06 7.92 9.11
N LEU A 12 0.93 7.48 7.85
CA LEU A 12 2.05 7.50 6.91
C LEU A 12 2.37 8.95 6.52
N SER A 13 3.65 9.31 6.54
CA SER A 13 4.17 10.60 6.07
C SER A 13 4.13 10.70 4.55
N THR A 14 2.94 10.60 3.97
CA THR A 14 2.70 10.76 2.55
C THR A 14 2.89 12.22 2.14
N LYS A 15 3.28 12.49 0.89
CA LYS A 15 3.44 13.89 0.46
C LYS A 15 2.13 14.70 0.57
N ALA A 16 0.97 14.08 0.33
CA ALA A 16 -0.32 14.73 0.57
C ALA A 16 -0.42 15.25 2.01
N HIS A 17 -0.08 14.41 2.99
CA HIS A 17 -0.06 14.80 4.39
C HIS A 17 0.95 15.94 4.63
N LEU A 18 2.16 15.83 4.10
CA LEU A 18 3.21 16.84 4.28
C LEU A 18 2.86 18.21 3.66
N VAL A 19 2.12 18.23 2.54
CA VAL A 19 1.59 19.46 1.95
C VAL A 19 0.54 20.08 2.86
N THR A 20 -0.36 19.30 3.47
CA THR A 20 -1.33 19.86 4.45
C THR A 20 -0.65 20.46 5.69
N GLN A 21 0.53 19.96 6.05
CA GLN A 21 1.37 20.48 7.13
C GLN A 21 2.29 21.64 6.67
N HIS A 22 2.17 22.11 5.42
CA HIS A 22 3.01 23.16 4.83
C HIS A 22 4.52 22.83 4.82
N ILE A 23 4.89 21.55 4.88
CA ILE A 23 6.29 21.09 4.84
C ILE A 23 6.77 20.96 3.40
N LEU A 24 5.88 20.49 2.51
CA LEU A 24 6.14 20.36 1.07
C LEU A 24 5.18 21.26 0.28
N SER A 25 5.54 21.55 -0.96
CA SER A 25 4.69 22.30 -1.90
C SER A 25 4.12 21.44 -3.03
N ASP A 26 4.60 20.20 -3.17
CA ASP A 26 4.16 19.23 -4.17
C ASP A 26 3.74 17.94 -3.47
N ASP A 27 2.54 17.48 -3.80
CA ASP A 27 1.97 16.24 -3.29
C ASP A 27 1.97 15.11 -4.33
N SER A 28 2.56 15.32 -5.51
CA SER A 28 2.58 14.34 -6.59
C SER A 28 3.29 13.06 -6.17
N CYS A 29 2.65 11.93 -6.43
CA CYS A 29 3.19 10.60 -6.18
C CYS A 29 4.52 10.42 -6.94
N PRO A 30 5.62 10.05 -6.26
CA PRO A 30 6.92 9.86 -6.89
C PRO A 30 6.99 8.58 -7.73
N LEU A 31 5.96 7.73 -7.69
CA LEU A 31 5.91 6.50 -8.47
C LEU A 31 5.25 6.73 -9.83
N CYS A 32 4.03 7.27 -9.83
CA CYS A 32 3.27 7.49 -11.07
C CYS A 32 3.41 8.91 -11.63
N HIS A 33 3.89 9.87 -10.83
CA HIS A 33 4.00 11.29 -11.18
C HIS A 33 2.70 11.95 -11.67
N SER A 34 1.54 11.34 -11.41
CA SER A 34 0.26 11.75 -12.00
C SER A 34 -0.79 12.14 -10.99
N ASN A 35 -0.84 11.48 -9.83
CA ASN A 35 -1.85 11.67 -8.82
C ASN A 35 -1.20 12.03 -7.48
N GLN A 36 -1.99 12.60 -6.58
CA GLN A 36 -1.57 12.90 -5.22
C GLN A 36 -1.11 11.63 -4.48
N GLU A 37 0.02 11.71 -3.78
CA GLU A 37 0.55 10.67 -2.90
C GLU A 37 -0.28 10.59 -1.62
N THR A 38 -1.38 9.85 -1.65
CA THR A 38 -2.15 9.49 -0.45
C THR A 38 -1.83 8.07 0.00
N THR A 39 -2.20 7.71 1.24
CA THR A 39 -2.01 6.35 1.77
C THR A 39 -2.65 5.30 0.87
N ILE A 40 -3.89 5.55 0.42
CA ILE A 40 -4.62 4.63 -0.47
C ILE A 40 -3.93 4.55 -1.83
N HIS A 41 -3.48 5.69 -2.36
CA HIS A 41 -2.82 5.74 -3.65
C HIS A 41 -1.54 4.90 -3.67
N ILE A 42 -0.63 5.09 -2.71
CA ILE A 42 0.65 4.37 -2.69
C ILE A 42 0.52 2.89 -2.29
N LEU A 43 -0.63 2.47 -1.75
CA LEU A 43 -0.87 1.08 -1.35
C LEU A 43 -1.72 0.31 -2.36
N GLN A 44 -2.58 0.98 -3.13
CA GLN A 44 -3.57 0.34 -3.99
C GLN A 44 -3.78 1.05 -5.33
N ASP A 45 -4.18 2.34 -5.33
CA ASP A 45 -4.71 2.99 -6.56
C ASP A 45 -3.62 3.42 -7.55
N CYS A 46 -2.36 3.50 -7.11
CA CYS A 46 -1.25 3.85 -7.99
C CYS A 46 -1.04 2.73 -8.99
N LEU A 47 -1.11 3.04 -10.29
CA LEU A 47 -0.90 2.08 -11.37
C LEU A 47 0.42 1.29 -11.30
N VAL A 48 1.42 1.81 -10.58
CA VAL A 48 2.72 1.17 -10.37
C VAL A 48 2.65 0.05 -9.32
N ILE A 49 1.66 0.09 -8.42
CA ILE A 49 1.58 -0.73 -7.21
C ILE A 49 0.96 -2.12 -7.43
N PRO A 50 -0.15 -2.31 -8.18
CA PRO A 50 -0.73 -3.63 -8.40
C PRO A 50 0.24 -4.69 -8.96
N PRO A 51 1.13 -4.38 -9.93
CA PRO A 51 2.14 -5.33 -10.38
C PRO A 51 3.08 -5.79 -9.27
N ILE A 52 3.54 -4.87 -8.41
CA ILE A 52 4.45 -5.16 -7.29
C ILE A 52 3.78 -6.12 -6.30
N TRP A 53 2.52 -5.87 -5.95
CA TRP A 53 1.79 -6.78 -5.07
C TRP A 53 1.51 -8.13 -5.72
N ASN A 54 1.24 -8.15 -7.03
CA ASN A 54 1.04 -9.38 -7.75
C ASN A 54 2.29 -10.25 -7.73
N ASP A 55 3.47 -9.66 -7.92
CA ASP A 55 4.75 -10.37 -7.83
C ASP A 55 5.00 -10.88 -6.41
N LEU A 56 4.74 -10.05 -5.38
CA LEU A 56 4.88 -10.46 -3.98
C LEU A 56 3.91 -11.59 -3.59
N ALA A 57 2.73 -11.62 -4.20
CA ALA A 57 1.71 -12.64 -3.99
C ALA A 57 1.90 -13.89 -4.87
N ASN A 58 3.04 -14.05 -5.55
CA ASN A 58 3.29 -15.14 -6.51
C ASN A 58 2.17 -15.26 -7.57
N HIS A 59 1.73 -14.12 -8.10
CA HIS A 59 0.62 -13.98 -9.05
C HIS A 59 -0.76 -14.44 -8.55
N ASN A 60 -0.95 -14.52 -7.23
CA ASN A 60 -2.24 -14.87 -6.60
C ASN A 60 -2.89 -13.67 -5.91
N LEU A 61 -2.73 -12.47 -6.46
CA LEU A 61 -3.37 -11.28 -5.89
C LEU A 61 -4.89 -11.36 -6.13
N PRO A 62 -5.73 -11.36 -5.08
CA PRO A 62 -7.17 -11.45 -5.26
C PRO A 62 -7.70 -10.18 -5.91
N LEU A 63 -8.64 -10.32 -6.85
CA LEU A 63 -9.23 -9.19 -7.59
C LEU A 63 -9.94 -8.17 -6.67
N SER A 64 -10.38 -8.61 -5.49
CA SER A 64 -10.90 -7.74 -4.43
C SER A 64 -9.92 -6.66 -3.99
N PHE A 65 -8.62 -6.86 -4.20
CA PHE A 65 -7.55 -5.88 -4.00
C PHE A 65 -7.85 -4.55 -4.70
N LEU A 66 -8.38 -4.58 -5.93
CA LEU A 66 -8.59 -3.39 -6.75
C LEU A 66 -9.85 -2.60 -6.37
N THR A 67 -10.77 -3.21 -5.62
CA THR A 67 -12.11 -2.66 -5.39
C THR A 67 -12.41 -2.36 -3.91
N SER A 68 -11.55 -2.81 -2.98
CA SER A 68 -11.74 -2.57 -1.54
C SER A 68 -11.31 -1.17 -1.11
N ASN A 69 -11.91 -0.66 -0.04
CA ASN A 69 -11.36 0.50 0.68
C ASN A 69 -10.10 0.10 1.47
N LEU A 70 -9.28 1.10 1.84
CA LEU A 70 -8.00 0.87 2.53
C LEU A 70 -8.12 0.05 3.84
N PRO A 71 -9.05 0.32 4.77
CA PRO A 71 -9.19 -0.49 5.98
C PRO A 71 -9.49 -1.96 5.71
N ASP A 72 -10.37 -2.27 4.75
CA ASP A 72 -10.73 -3.64 4.41
C ASP A 72 -9.57 -4.33 3.67
N TRP A 73 -8.86 -3.60 2.82
CA TRP A 73 -7.61 -4.05 2.22
C TRP A 73 -6.55 -4.42 3.25
N LEU A 74 -6.29 -3.55 4.23
CA LEU A 74 -5.31 -3.78 5.29
C LEU A 74 -5.64 -5.02 6.13
N LYS A 75 -6.93 -5.27 6.39
CA LYS A 75 -7.38 -6.49 7.07
C LYS A 75 -7.09 -7.73 6.24
N LEU A 76 -7.40 -7.71 4.94
CA LEU A 76 -7.11 -8.84 4.04
C LEU A 76 -5.61 -9.12 3.96
N MET A 77 -4.77 -8.07 3.89
CA MET A 77 -3.32 -8.20 3.92
C MET A 77 -2.79 -8.75 5.24
N ALA A 78 -3.29 -8.26 6.37
CA ALA A 78 -2.92 -8.79 7.69
C ALA A 78 -3.27 -10.29 7.82
N ILE A 79 -4.43 -10.71 7.34
CA ILE A 79 -4.85 -12.12 7.36
C ILE A 79 -3.97 -12.96 6.40
N SER A 80 -3.76 -12.47 5.18
CA SER A 80 -2.95 -13.16 4.15
C SER A 80 -1.45 -13.19 4.43
N SER A 81 -0.93 -12.31 5.29
CA SER A 81 0.48 -12.35 5.73
C SER A 81 0.81 -13.61 6.55
N SER A 82 -0.21 -14.28 7.07
CA SER A 82 -0.10 -15.64 7.64
C SER A 82 0.10 -16.72 6.57
N ILE A 83 -0.14 -16.40 5.29
CA ILE A 83 -0.11 -17.32 4.14
C ILE A 83 1.14 -17.06 3.26
N THR A 84 1.77 -15.87 3.32
CA THR A 84 2.92 -15.51 2.48
C THR A 84 4.26 -15.39 3.21
N LEU A 85 4.31 -15.47 4.54
CA LEU A 85 5.56 -15.76 5.28
C LEU A 85 5.82 -17.27 5.43
N GLY A 86 5.44 -18.03 4.39
CA GLY A 86 6.10 -19.30 4.11
C GLY A 86 7.54 -18.99 3.75
N LEU A 87 8.41 -19.02 4.76
CA LEU A 87 9.87 -19.08 4.63
C LEU A 87 10.23 -19.89 3.37
N PRO A 88 11.16 -19.41 2.50
CA PRO A 88 11.75 -20.32 1.54
C PRO A 88 12.35 -21.48 2.33
N HIS A 89 11.86 -22.68 2.01
CA HIS A 89 12.33 -23.95 2.53
C HIS A 89 13.84 -24.07 2.28
N ILE A 90 14.64 -23.71 3.27
CA ILE A 90 16.03 -24.14 3.39
C ILE A 90 16.15 -24.86 4.72
N LEU A 91 15.79 -26.15 4.70
CA LEU A 91 16.59 -27.28 5.19
C LEU A 91 16.03 -28.57 4.58
#